data_AF-A0A2V7L7S6-F1
#
_entry.id   AF-A0A2V7L7S6-F1
#
_cell.length_a   1.000
_cell.length_b   1.000
_cell.length_c   1.000
_cell.angle_alpha   90.00
_cell.angle_beta   90.00
_cell.angle_gamma   90.00
#
_symmetry.space_group_name_H-M   'P 1'
#
loop_
_entity.id
_entity.type
_entity.pdbx_description
1 polymer ?
#
loop_
_entity_poly.entity_id
_entity_poly.type
_entity_poly.pdbx_seq_one_letter_code
_entity_poly.pdbx_strand_id
1 'polypeptide(L)'
;MRALARLLRAAARRAGLVLGVRRARRLVDLARRPSGRRLSLGGEWRGEVAFDRLRVFRAGARQVREVVANEDRGAVDFGEFRVSWRPGSAPERLQRSGWTTWMSEAGWELRHLRPGDRLVPLGGVGRRPVRRMLMEARVPRGDRAGYPVVARGETILWVPGVCRSAADLPQPGTRAVRVDVTKHGGSQANRRA
;
A
#
# COMPACT_ATOMS: atom_id res chain seq x y z
N MET A 1 -13.09 23.11 20.58
CA MET A 1 -11.64 22.93 20.30
C MET A 1 -10.83 22.34 21.47
N ARG A 2 -11.03 22.78 22.73
CA ARG A 2 -10.28 22.26 23.90
C ARG A 2 -10.51 20.76 24.17
N ALA A 3 -11.74 20.26 24.04
CA ALA A 3 -12.07 18.85 24.26
C ALA A 3 -11.38 17.91 23.26
N LEU A 4 -11.40 18.24 21.96
CA LEU A 4 -10.75 17.45 20.91
C LEU A 4 -9.23 17.37 21.10
N ALA A 5 -8.59 18.46 21.53
CA ALA A 5 -7.17 18.47 21.85
C ALA A 5 -6.84 17.57 23.06
N ARG A 6 -7.73 17.43 24.05
CA ARG A 6 -7.54 16.48 25.17
C ARG A 6 -7.67 15.03 24.69
N LEU A 7 -8.68 14.73 23.89
CA LEU A 7 -8.89 13.40 23.33
C LEU A 7 -7.70 12.95 22.46
N LEU A 8 -7.18 13.83 21.63
CA LEU A 8 -5.97 13.56 20.83
C LEU A 8 -4.74 13.29 21.70
N ARG A 9 -4.56 14.03 22.80
CA ARG A 9 -3.44 13.79 23.74
C ARG A 9 -3.57 12.44 24.44
N ALA A 10 -4.78 12.05 24.85
CA ALA A 10 -5.04 10.75 25.45
C ALA A 10 -4.79 9.61 24.45
N ALA A 11 -5.29 9.74 23.22
CA ALA A 11 -5.05 8.76 22.15
C ALA A 11 -3.55 8.64 21.80
N ALA A 12 -2.85 9.77 21.65
CA ALA A 12 -1.42 9.78 21.37
C ALA A 12 -0.62 9.11 22.49
N ARG A 13 -0.97 9.33 23.76
CA ARG A 13 -0.29 8.71 24.89
C ARG A 13 -0.44 7.18 24.89
N ARG A 14 -1.60 6.65 24.51
CA ARG A 14 -1.79 5.19 24.32
C ARG A 14 -0.89 4.62 23.22
N ALA A 15 -0.53 5.43 22.22
CA ALA A 15 0.40 5.06 21.16
C ALA A 15 1.88 5.37 21.50
N GLY A 16 2.18 5.76 22.76
CA GLY A 16 3.54 6.11 23.19
C GLY A 16 4.02 7.51 22.78
N LEU A 17 3.12 8.39 22.28
CA LEU A 17 3.45 9.77 21.92
C LEU A 17 2.92 10.76 22.97
N VAL A 18 3.83 11.46 23.65
CA VAL A 18 3.48 12.55 24.56
C VAL A 18 3.31 13.86 23.78
N LEU A 19 2.07 14.33 23.68
CA LEU A 19 1.73 15.60 23.03
C LEU A 19 1.51 16.75 24.04
N GLY A 20 2.30 17.80 23.91
CA GLY A 20 2.03 19.09 24.54
C GLY A 20 0.81 19.80 23.92
N VAL A 21 0.21 20.73 24.66
CA VAL A 21 -1.05 21.42 24.26
C VAL A 21 -0.92 22.12 22.90
N ARG A 22 0.19 22.82 22.64
CA ARG A 22 0.43 23.50 21.36
C ARG A 22 0.51 22.53 20.17
N ARG A 23 1.12 21.35 20.34
CA ARG A 23 1.19 20.33 19.27
C ARG A 23 -0.17 19.67 19.04
N ALA A 24 -0.93 19.41 20.09
CA ALA A 24 -2.28 18.86 19.98
C ALA A 24 -3.23 19.81 19.21
N ARG A 25 -3.15 21.13 19.44
CA ARG A 25 -3.90 22.13 18.67
C ARG A 25 -3.51 22.12 17.19
N ARG A 26 -2.21 22.12 16.88
CA ARG A 26 -1.74 22.03 15.49
C ARG A 26 -2.22 20.77 14.76
N LEU A 27 -2.41 19.65 15.47
CA LEU A 27 -3.03 18.44 14.90
C LEU A 27 -4.53 18.61 14.62
N VAL A 28 -5.26 19.31 15.48
CA VAL A 28 -6.66 19.68 15.21
C VAL A 28 -6.76 20.58 13.99
N ASP A 29 -5.85 21.55 13.87
CA ASP A 29 -5.82 22.47 12.73
C ASP A 29 -5.44 21.72 11.45
N LEU A 30 -4.46 20.79 11.54
CA LEU A 30 -4.09 19.91 10.44
C LEU A 30 -5.28 19.10 9.93
N ALA A 31 -6.11 18.53 10.82
CA ALA A 31 -7.26 17.71 10.45
C ALA A 31 -8.31 18.45 9.59
N ARG A 32 -8.27 19.78 9.56
CA ARG A 32 -9.16 20.62 8.73
C ARG A 32 -8.56 20.93 7.35
N ARG A 33 -7.33 20.48 7.07
CA ARG A 33 -6.64 20.74 5.81
C ARG A 33 -6.93 19.62 4.81
N PRO A 34 -6.73 19.86 3.49
CA PRO A 34 -6.91 18.82 2.48
C PRO A 34 -6.03 17.58 2.73
N SER A 35 -6.49 16.44 2.22
CA SER A 35 -5.75 15.15 2.27
C SER A 35 -4.32 15.29 1.71
N GLY A 36 -3.38 14.59 2.35
CA GLY A 36 -1.96 14.58 2.03
C GLY A 36 -1.14 15.67 2.74
N ARG A 37 -1.77 16.56 3.52
CA ARG A 37 -1.05 17.53 4.38
C ARG A 37 -0.42 16.82 5.57
N ARG A 38 0.81 17.22 5.92
CA ARG A 38 1.61 16.59 6.97
C ARG A 38 2.18 17.61 7.95
N LEU A 39 2.44 17.15 9.17
CA LEU A 39 3.04 17.93 10.25
C LEU A 39 4.05 17.08 11.02
N SER A 40 5.22 17.63 11.32
CA SER A 40 6.16 17.01 12.27
C SER A 40 5.68 17.19 13.71
N LEU A 41 5.69 16.11 14.49
CA LEU A 41 5.25 16.11 15.89
C LEU A 41 6.42 16.03 16.88
N GLY A 42 7.65 15.99 16.37
CA GLY A 42 8.90 15.78 17.12
C GLY A 42 9.45 14.37 16.93
N GLY A 43 10.79 14.24 16.89
CA GLY A 43 11.47 12.98 16.55
C GLY A 43 10.97 12.40 15.22
N GLU A 44 10.71 11.10 15.21
CA GLU A 44 10.17 10.37 14.06
C GLU A 44 8.65 10.53 13.89
N TRP A 45 7.94 11.14 14.84
CA TRP A 45 6.48 11.21 14.77
C TRP A 45 6.01 12.22 13.72
N ARG A 46 5.02 11.79 12.94
CA ARG A 46 4.37 12.57 11.89
C ARG A 46 2.86 12.47 12.04
N GLY A 47 2.17 13.58 11.78
CA GLY A 47 0.73 13.63 11.53
C GLY A 47 0.46 13.78 10.04
N GLU A 48 -0.56 13.10 9.53
CA GLU A 48 -1.04 13.22 8.14
C GLU A 48 -2.56 13.27 8.10
N VAL A 49 -3.13 14.16 7.27
CA VAL A 49 -4.53 14.01 6.85
C VAL A 49 -4.57 12.97 5.73
N ALA A 50 -5.09 11.79 6.03
CA ALA A 50 -5.29 10.71 5.09
C ALA A 50 -6.78 10.58 4.76
N PHE A 51 -7.20 11.29 3.71
CA PHE A 51 -8.60 11.41 3.30
C PHE A 51 -9.47 11.98 4.44
N ASP A 52 -10.31 11.14 5.02
CA ASP A 52 -11.24 11.45 6.12
C ASP A 52 -10.65 11.16 7.51
N ARG A 53 -9.37 10.76 7.59
CA ARG A 53 -8.73 10.38 8.85
C ARG A 53 -7.50 11.25 9.14
N LEU A 54 -7.30 11.59 10.40
CA LEU A 54 -6.01 12.07 10.90
C LEU A 54 -5.18 10.87 11.37
N ARG A 55 -4.08 10.59 10.69
CA ARG A 55 -3.12 9.55 11.08
C ARG A 55 -1.98 10.17 11.86
N VAL A 56 -1.55 9.49 12.91
CA VAL A 56 -0.30 9.77 13.62
C VAL A 56 0.54 8.50 13.58
N PHE A 57 1.76 8.60 13.08
CA PHE A 57 2.63 7.45 12.85
C PHE A 57 4.09 7.85 13.09
N ARG A 58 4.95 6.86 13.34
CA ARG A 58 6.40 7.04 13.32
C ARG A 58 6.88 6.89 11.88
N ALA A 59 7.49 7.92 11.34
CA ALA A 59 8.24 7.85 10.09
C ALA A 59 9.57 7.17 10.37
N GLY A 60 9.57 5.84 10.35
CA GLY A 60 10.79 5.03 10.31
C GLY A 60 11.14 4.72 8.86
N ALA A 61 12.36 5.00 8.44
CA ALA A 61 12.88 4.57 7.15
C ALA A 61 13.20 3.08 7.23
N ARG A 62 12.19 2.20 7.12
CA ARG A 62 12.47 0.80 6.80
C ARG A 62 12.93 0.81 5.35
N GLN A 63 14.25 0.79 5.12
CA GLN A 63 14.78 0.66 3.77
C GLN A 63 14.33 -0.70 3.25
N VAL A 64 13.50 -0.66 2.22
CA VAL A 64 13.02 -1.87 1.55
C VAL A 64 13.84 -2.04 0.28
N ARG A 65 14.53 -3.16 0.18
CA ARG A 65 15.24 -3.55 -1.04
C ARG A 65 14.25 -4.12 -2.04
N GLU A 66 14.44 -3.79 -3.32
CA GLU A 66 13.72 -4.45 -4.41
C GLU A 66 14.14 -5.92 -4.45
N VAL A 67 13.20 -6.80 -4.80
CA VAL A 67 13.39 -8.26 -4.73
C VAL A 67 13.02 -8.85 -6.07
N VAL A 68 13.86 -9.72 -6.62
CA VAL A 68 13.52 -10.52 -7.81
C VAL A 68 13.11 -11.91 -7.34
N ALA A 69 11.88 -12.31 -7.62
CA ALA A 69 11.34 -13.62 -7.30
C ALA A 69 11.68 -14.62 -8.41
N ASN A 70 12.94 -15.08 -8.47
CA ASN A 70 13.41 -16.02 -9.49
C ASN A 70 12.86 -17.44 -9.31
N GLU A 71 12.51 -17.81 -8.07
CA GLU A 71 11.91 -19.10 -7.74
C GLU A 71 10.38 -18.99 -7.73
N ASP A 72 9.70 -20.11 -7.99
CA ASP A 72 8.23 -20.18 -7.98
C ASP A 72 7.61 -20.27 -6.58
N ARG A 73 8.46 -20.29 -5.53
CA ARG A 73 8.09 -20.25 -4.11
C ARG A 73 8.96 -19.26 -3.35
N GLY A 74 8.37 -18.55 -2.39
CA GLY A 74 9.12 -17.70 -1.48
C GLY A 74 8.24 -16.76 -0.68
N ALA A 75 8.87 -16.00 0.21
CA ALA A 75 8.21 -14.92 0.93
C ALA A 75 9.21 -13.83 1.29
N VAL A 76 8.75 -12.58 1.32
CA VAL A 76 9.55 -11.43 1.71
C VAL A 76 8.69 -10.36 2.39
N ASP A 77 9.30 -9.64 3.33
CA ASP A 77 8.70 -8.42 3.87
C ASP A 77 9.14 -7.21 3.02
N PHE A 78 8.17 -6.51 2.44
CA PHE A 78 8.35 -5.30 1.66
C PHE A 78 7.71 -4.11 2.40
N GLY A 79 8.49 -3.49 3.29
CA GLY A 79 8.03 -2.37 4.12
C GLY A 79 6.96 -2.81 5.12
N GLU A 80 5.73 -2.32 4.93
CA GLU A 80 4.56 -2.72 5.72
C GLU A 80 3.86 -3.96 5.16
N PHE A 81 4.35 -4.57 4.09
CA PHE A 81 3.68 -5.68 3.41
C PHE A 81 4.46 -6.99 3.60
N ARG A 82 3.75 -8.10 3.76
CA ARG A 82 4.28 -9.43 3.53
C ARG A 82 3.79 -9.93 2.20
N VAL A 83 4.73 -10.29 1.34
CA VAL A 83 4.48 -10.87 0.03
C VAL A 83 4.93 -12.32 0.08
N SER A 84 4.04 -13.26 -0.26
CA SER A 84 4.38 -14.67 -0.35
C SER A 84 3.90 -15.22 -1.67
N TRP A 85 4.66 -16.13 -2.25
CA TRP A 85 4.29 -16.79 -3.48
C TRP A 85 4.59 -18.27 -3.44
N ARG A 86 3.83 -19.02 -4.24
CA ARG A 86 3.95 -20.48 -4.35
C ARG A 86 3.39 -20.96 -5.69
N PRO A 87 3.79 -22.15 -6.15
CA PRO A 87 3.18 -22.78 -7.31
C PRO A 87 1.70 -23.04 -7.09
N GLY A 88 0.92 -22.98 -8.15
CA GLY A 88 -0.48 -23.34 -8.16
C GLY A 88 -1.02 -23.49 -9.59
N SER A 89 -2.33 -23.70 -9.70
CA SER A 89 -3.05 -23.62 -10.97
C SER A 89 -3.76 -22.27 -11.06
N ALA A 90 -3.76 -21.69 -12.26
CA ALA A 90 -4.43 -20.42 -12.53
C ALA A 90 -5.95 -20.56 -12.42
N PRO A 91 -6.63 -19.63 -11.73
CA PRO A 91 -8.08 -19.68 -11.58
C PRO A 91 -8.78 -19.30 -12.89
N GLU A 92 -10.06 -19.67 -13.03
CA GLU A 92 -10.90 -19.25 -14.17
C GLU A 92 -10.98 -17.73 -14.32
N ARG A 93 -10.99 -17.01 -13.20
CA ARG A 93 -11.16 -15.56 -13.16
C ARG A 93 -10.18 -14.93 -12.19
N LEU A 94 -9.47 -13.91 -12.68
CA LEU A 94 -8.60 -13.07 -11.87
C LEU A 94 -9.35 -11.83 -11.40
N GLN A 95 -9.12 -11.42 -10.16
CA GLN A 95 -9.70 -10.21 -9.61
C GLN A 95 -8.86 -8.98 -9.98
N ARG A 96 -9.53 -7.91 -10.40
CA ARG A 96 -8.86 -6.63 -10.72
C ARG A 96 -8.21 -6.00 -9.49
N SER A 97 -8.87 -5.98 -8.34
CA SER A 97 -8.40 -5.27 -7.13
C SER A 97 -8.15 -6.20 -5.95
N GLY A 98 -7.75 -7.44 -6.24
CA GLY A 98 -7.48 -8.46 -5.22
C GLY A 98 -6.12 -8.27 -4.51
N TRP A 99 -6.03 -8.82 -3.31
CA TRP A 99 -4.79 -9.00 -2.53
C TRP A 99 -4.06 -10.32 -2.85
N THR A 100 -4.65 -11.11 -3.74
CA THR A 100 -4.05 -12.31 -4.32
C THR A 100 -4.16 -12.20 -5.84
N THR A 101 -3.11 -12.63 -6.55
CA THR A 101 -3.16 -12.80 -8.00
C THR A 101 -2.30 -13.97 -8.46
N TRP A 102 -2.30 -14.25 -9.76
CA TRP A 102 -1.48 -15.27 -10.38
C TRP A 102 -0.64 -14.68 -11.51
N MET A 103 0.60 -15.15 -11.59
CA MET A 103 1.55 -14.88 -12.67
C MET A 103 1.77 -16.16 -13.47
N SER A 104 2.04 -16.04 -14.76
CA SER A 104 2.34 -17.20 -15.63
C SER A 104 3.59 -17.97 -15.15
N GLU A 105 4.60 -17.24 -14.68
CA GLU A 105 5.91 -17.75 -14.30
C GLU A 105 6.55 -16.90 -13.18
N ALA A 106 7.71 -17.35 -12.69
CA ALA A 106 8.57 -16.59 -11.77
C ALA A 106 9.31 -15.44 -12.50
N GLY A 107 10.42 -14.94 -11.96
CA GLY A 107 11.26 -13.92 -12.59
C GLY A 107 10.62 -12.53 -12.64
N TRP A 108 9.71 -12.21 -11.72
CA TRP A 108 9.15 -10.87 -11.55
C TRP A 108 9.86 -10.13 -10.41
N GLU A 109 9.89 -8.81 -10.49
CA GLU A 109 10.43 -7.92 -9.46
C GLU A 109 9.31 -7.38 -8.57
N LEU A 110 9.58 -7.31 -7.28
CA LEU A 110 8.86 -6.54 -6.30
C LEU A 110 9.65 -5.26 -6.04
N ARG A 111 9.08 -4.12 -6.42
CA ARG A 111 9.77 -2.84 -6.37
C ARG A 111 8.89 -1.70 -5.89
N HIS A 112 9.53 -0.55 -5.65
CA HIS A 112 8.80 0.69 -5.36
C HIS A 112 8.15 1.25 -6.62
N LEU A 113 7.15 2.10 -6.40
CA LEU A 113 6.54 2.90 -7.45
C LEU A 113 7.58 3.85 -8.06
N ARG A 114 7.79 3.78 -9.37
CA ARG A 114 8.67 4.67 -10.13
C ARG A 114 7.86 5.82 -10.79
N PRO A 115 8.44 7.01 -10.95
CA PRO A 115 7.81 8.07 -11.75
C PRO A 115 7.47 7.58 -13.16
N GLY A 116 6.28 7.90 -13.65
CA GLY A 116 5.82 7.47 -14.98
C GLY A 116 5.12 6.11 -15.03
N ASP A 117 5.20 5.30 -13.97
CA ASP A 117 4.56 3.98 -13.89
C ASP A 117 3.08 4.02 -14.32
N ARG A 118 2.76 3.20 -15.32
CA ARG A 118 1.45 3.07 -15.94
C ARG A 118 1.17 1.60 -16.28
N LEU A 119 -0.10 1.21 -16.23
CA LEU A 119 -0.55 -0.12 -16.65
C LEU A 119 -1.92 -0.06 -17.33
N VAL A 120 -2.28 -1.10 -18.08
CA VAL A 120 -3.64 -1.32 -18.59
C VAL A 120 -4.37 -2.23 -17.59
N PRO A 121 -5.47 -1.80 -16.95
CA PRO A 121 -6.21 -2.64 -16.02
C PRO A 121 -6.78 -3.90 -16.68
N LEU A 122 -6.81 -5.02 -15.95
CA LEU A 122 -7.51 -6.25 -16.34
C LEU A 122 -8.98 -5.95 -16.69
N GLY A 123 -9.41 -6.28 -17.91
CA GLY A 123 -10.76 -6.03 -18.41
C GLY A 123 -11.09 -4.54 -18.60
N GLY A 124 -10.08 -3.68 -18.74
CA GLY A 124 -10.23 -2.26 -19.04
C GLY A 124 -9.43 -1.86 -20.28
N VAL A 125 -9.63 -0.62 -20.73
CA VAL A 125 -8.91 -0.05 -21.86
C VAL A 125 -8.06 1.15 -21.43
N GLY A 126 -6.96 1.37 -22.14
CA GLY A 126 -6.07 2.52 -21.95
C GLY A 126 -5.07 2.37 -20.78
N ARG A 127 -3.89 2.98 -20.95
CA ARG A 127 -2.84 3.03 -19.93
C ARG A 127 -3.18 4.06 -18.86
N ARG A 128 -3.27 3.63 -17.61
CA ARG A 128 -3.59 4.49 -16.45
C ARG A 128 -2.36 4.69 -15.56
N PRO A 129 -2.09 5.92 -15.06
CA PRO A 129 -1.02 6.15 -14.09
C PRO A 129 -1.28 5.42 -12.77
N VAL A 130 -0.32 4.63 -12.30
CA VAL A 130 -0.45 3.88 -11.04
C VAL A 130 -0.66 4.81 -9.85
N ARG A 131 0.00 5.98 -9.84
CA ARG A 131 -0.20 7.00 -8.80
C ARG A 131 -1.65 7.50 -8.71
N ARG A 132 -2.37 7.58 -9.83
CA ARG A 132 -3.81 7.93 -9.84
C ARG A 132 -4.65 6.78 -9.29
N MET A 133 -4.35 5.54 -9.66
CA MET A 133 -5.04 4.36 -9.13
C MET A 133 -4.86 4.21 -7.62
N LEU A 134 -3.65 4.45 -7.08
CA LEU A 134 -3.41 4.49 -5.63
C LEU A 134 -4.22 5.57 -4.91
N MET A 135 -4.42 6.72 -5.56
CA MET A 135 -5.27 7.78 -5.00
C MET A 135 -6.74 7.37 -4.97
N GLU A 136 -7.25 6.78 -6.06
CA GLU A 136 -8.62 6.29 -6.18
C GLU A 136 -8.90 5.14 -5.19
N ALA A 137 -7.94 4.25 -5.00
CA ALA A 137 -7.97 3.19 -3.98
C ALA A 137 -7.77 3.71 -2.54
N ARG A 138 -7.78 5.03 -2.34
CA ARG A 138 -7.60 5.71 -1.07
C ARG A 138 -6.34 5.30 -0.29
N VAL A 139 -5.23 5.02 -1.00
CA VAL A 139 -3.91 4.83 -0.37
C VAL A 139 -3.40 6.18 0.13
N PRO A 140 -3.06 6.34 1.43
CA PRO A 140 -2.55 7.59 1.98
C PRO A 140 -1.28 8.08 1.28
N ARG A 141 -1.06 9.39 1.24
CA ARG A 141 0.07 9.96 0.48
C ARG A 141 1.41 9.47 1.04
N GLY A 142 1.54 9.37 2.35
CA GLY A 142 2.75 8.85 3.01
C GLY A 142 3.11 7.42 2.63
N ASP A 143 2.10 6.58 2.36
CA ASP A 143 2.28 5.15 2.12
C ASP A 143 2.62 4.85 0.65
N ARG A 144 2.23 5.73 -0.29
CA ARG A 144 2.35 5.46 -1.75
C ARG A 144 3.78 5.24 -2.23
N ALA A 145 4.77 5.86 -1.59
CA ALA A 145 6.18 5.73 -2.00
C ALA A 145 6.74 4.35 -1.67
N GLY A 146 6.29 3.73 -0.57
CA GLY A 146 6.68 2.38 -0.15
C GLY A 146 5.66 1.31 -0.53
N TYR A 147 4.73 1.62 -1.43
CA TYR A 147 3.71 0.68 -1.86
C TYR A 147 4.30 -0.32 -2.85
N PRO A 148 4.07 -1.63 -2.68
CA PRO A 148 4.64 -2.65 -3.56
C PRO A 148 4.05 -2.55 -4.96
N VAL A 149 4.92 -2.65 -5.96
CA VAL A 149 4.57 -2.84 -7.36
C VAL A 149 5.25 -4.12 -7.83
N VAL A 150 4.48 -5.03 -8.43
CA VAL A 150 5.01 -6.23 -9.06
C VAL A 150 5.13 -5.99 -10.56
N ALA A 151 6.33 -6.15 -11.09
CA ALA A 151 6.66 -5.87 -12.48
C ALA A 151 7.60 -6.93 -13.09
N ARG A 152 7.71 -6.92 -14.42
CA ARG A 152 8.75 -7.63 -15.17
C ARG A 152 9.37 -6.60 -16.12
N GLY A 153 10.58 -6.16 -15.80
CA GLY A 153 11.19 -5.00 -16.44
C GLY A 153 10.31 -3.75 -16.32
N GLU A 154 10.00 -3.10 -17.44
CA GLU A 154 9.11 -1.93 -17.46
C GLU A 154 7.61 -2.28 -17.38
N THR A 155 7.25 -3.56 -17.54
CA THR A 155 5.85 -3.98 -17.56
C THR A 155 5.34 -4.25 -16.15
N ILE A 156 4.41 -3.43 -15.68
CA ILE A 156 3.74 -3.65 -14.39
C ILE A 156 2.69 -4.74 -14.56
N LEU A 157 2.81 -5.78 -13.73
CA LEU A 157 1.89 -6.92 -13.70
C LEU A 157 0.78 -6.67 -12.68
N TRP A 158 1.12 -6.17 -11.50
CA TRP A 158 0.16 -6.05 -10.41
C TRP A 158 0.54 -4.99 -9.39
N VAL A 159 -0.45 -4.22 -8.96
CA VAL A 159 -0.39 -3.33 -7.81
C VAL A 159 -1.35 -3.93 -6.77
N PRO A 160 -0.85 -4.62 -5.73
CA PRO A 160 -1.67 -5.39 -4.79
C PRO A 160 -2.83 -4.61 -4.21
N GLY A 161 -4.02 -5.21 -4.13
CA GLY A 161 -5.23 -4.55 -3.60
C GLY A 161 -5.76 -3.37 -4.43
N VAL A 162 -5.11 -3.01 -5.54
CA VAL A 162 -5.42 -1.82 -6.34
C VAL A 162 -5.77 -2.22 -7.77
N CYS A 163 -4.83 -2.83 -8.49
CA CYS A 163 -5.03 -3.18 -9.89
C CYS A 163 -4.13 -4.32 -10.37
N ARG A 164 -4.74 -5.37 -10.95
CA ARG A 164 -4.10 -6.35 -11.82
C ARG A 164 -4.04 -5.78 -13.23
N SER A 165 -2.87 -5.86 -13.85
CA SER A 165 -2.66 -5.50 -15.25
C SER A 165 -3.30 -6.54 -16.18
N ALA A 166 -3.61 -6.17 -17.42
CA ALA A 166 -3.98 -7.11 -18.47
C ALA A 166 -2.77 -7.86 -19.08
N ALA A 167 -1.54 -7.48 -18.70
CA ALA A 167 -0.32 -8.16 -19.15
C ALA A 167 -0.06 -9.45 -18.36
N ASP A 168 0.61 -10.42 -19.01
CA ASP A 168 1.10 -11.66 -18.40
C ASP A 168 0.02 -12.42 -17.60
N LEU A 169 -1.17 -12.59 -18.19
CA LEU A 169 -2.25 -13.35 -17.57
C LEU A 169 -2.01 -14.84 -17.84
N PRO A 170 -1.91 -15.70 -16.80
CA PRO A 170 -1.88 -17.14 -17.01
C PRO A 170 -3.22 -17.61 -17.61
N GLN A 171 -3.15 -18.62 -18.47
CA GLN A 171 -4.36 -19.28 -18.97
C GLN A 171 -5.02 -20.06 -17.83
N PRO A 172 -6.36 -20.05 -17.70
CA PRO A 172 -7.06 -20.86 -16.70
C PRO A 172 -6.63 -22.32 -16.70
N GLY A 173 -6.45 -22.91 -15.52
CA GLY A 173 -6.08 -24.31 -15.36
C GLY A 173 -4.59 -24.62 -15.52
N THR A 174 -3.78 -23.73 -16.12
CA THR A 174 -2.35 -23.99 -16.32
C THR A 174 -1.55 -23.77 -15.03
N ARG A 175 -0.32 -24.33 -14.99
CA ARG A 175 0.66 -24.01 -13.93
C ARG A 175 0.90 -22.50 -13.91
N ALA A 176 0.94 -21.94 -12.70
CA ALA A 176 1.11 -20.52 -12.44
C ALA A 176 1.74 -20.31 -11.05
N VAL A 177 2.17 -19.09 -10.77
CA VAL A 177 2.65 -18.67 -9.46
C VAL A 177 1.56 -17.85 -8.78
N ARG A 178 0.99 -18.36 -7.69
CA ARG A 178 0.06 -17.62 -6.84
C ARG A 178 0.87 -16.67 -5.96
N VAL A 179 0.51 -15.39 -5.96
CA VAL A 179 1.13 -14.34 -5.15
C VAL A 179 0.09 -13.74 -4.22
N ASP A 180 0.34 -13.80 -2.92
CA ASP A 180 -0.51 -13.26 -1.85
C ASP A 180 0.21 -12.10 -1.16
N VAL A 181 -0.50 -10.99 -0.91
CA VAL A 181 0.03 -9.81 -0.22
C VAL A 181 -0.85 -9.46 0.97
N THR A 182 -0.23 -9.31 2.14
CA THR A 182 -0.90 -8.87 3.36
C THR A 182 -0.20 -7.63 3.91
N LYS A 183 -0.95 -6.71 4.54
CA LYS A 183 -0.38 -5.52 5.19
C LYS A 183 -0.22 -5.76 6.69
N HIS A 184 1.02 -5.70 7.19
CA HIS A 184 1.37 -5.73 8.60
C HIS A 184 0.74 -4.52 9.32
N GLY A 185 0.04 -4.76 10.44
CA GLY A 185 -0.47 -3.69 11.30
C GLY A 185 -1.74 -2.97 10.81
N GLY A 186 -2.40 -3.47 9.75
CA GLY A 186 -3.77 -3.06 9.47
C GLY A 186 -4.68 -3.50 10.62
N SER A 187 -5.22 -2.54 11.39
CA SER A 187 -6.46 -2.77 12.14
C SER A 187 -7.40 -3.56 11.24
N GLN A 188 -7.88 -4.71 11.72
CA GLN A 188 -8.76 -5.64 10.99
C GLN A 188 -10.10 -5.01 10.52
N ALA A 189 -10.32 -3.71 10.73
CA ALA A 189 -11.56 -3.00 10.48
C ALA A 189 -11.89 -2.71 9.00
N ASN A 190 -11.18 -3.28 8.02
CA ASN A 190 -11.57 -3.14 6.60
C ASN A 190 -11.71 -4.46 5.84
N ARG A 191 -11.83 -5.59 6.55
CA ARG A 191 -12.35 -6.85 5.97
C ARG A 191 -13.89 -6.85 6.03
N ARG A 192 -14.53 -5.95 5.29
CA ARG A 192 -15.92 -6.10 4.86
C ARG A 192 -16.07 -5.46 3.48
N ALA A 193 -15.93 -6.30 2.46
CA ALA A 193 -16.71 -6.26 1.24
C ALA A 193 -17.28 -7.67 1.09
#